data_AF-A0A382MH67-F1
#
_entry.id   AF-A0A382MH67-F1
#
_cell.length_a   1.000
_cell.length_b   1.000
_cell.length_c   1.000
_cell.angle_alpha   90.00
_cell.angle_beta   90.00
_cell.angle_gamma   90.00
#
_symmetry.space_group_name_H-M   'P 1'
#
loop_
_entity.id
_entity.type
_entity.pdbx_description
1 polymer ?
#
loop_
_entity_poly.entity_id
_entity_poly.type
_entity_poly.pdbx_seq_one_letter_code
_entity_poly.pdbx_strand_id
1 'polypeptide(L)'
;MGKPIDEAADAFISRVPWALELCEKLGLDSFLISPATTGAYVLVDGELRKLPEGLVLGVPTKLLPLLRSRIVSPLAVVRAALDRIRPDDWPG
;
A
#
# COMPACT_ATOMS: atom_id res chain seq x y z
N MET A 1 -3.07 -24.66 -22.54
CA MET A 1 -1.82 -24.46 -21.79
C MET A 1 -2.16 -23.73 -20.49
N GLY A 2 -1.75 -24.26 -19.35
CA GLY A 2 -1.99 -23.62 -18.04
C GLY A 2 -1.01 -22.48 -17.76
N LYS A 3 -1.39 -21.58 -16.86
CA LYS A 3 -0.50 -20.58 -16.28
C LYS A 3 -0.14 -21.01 -14.85
N PRO A 4 1.10 -20.79 -14.38
CA PRO A 4 1.39 -20.95 -12.96
C PRO A 4 0.53 -19.96 -12.17
N ILE A 5 -0.08 -20.45 -11.10
CA ILE A 5 -0.91 -19.69 -10.17
C ILE A 5 -0.41 -20.03 -8.77
N ASP A 6 -0.23 -19.01 -7.94
CA ASP A 6 0.09 -19.19 -6.52
C ASP A 6 -1.19 -19.52 -5.75
N GLU A 7 -1.17 -20.58 -4.94
CA GLU A 7 -2.30 -21.02 -4.12
C GLU A 7 -2.25 -20.52 -2.67
N ALA A 8 -1.18 -19.80 -2.33
CA ALA A 8 -0.89 -19.31 -0.98
C ALA A 8 -0.15 -17.96 -1.05
N ALA A 9 0.64 -17.63 -0.03
CA ALA A 9 1.52 -16.47 -0.07
C ALA A 9 2.41 -16.52 -1.31
N ASP A 10 2.30 -15.50 -2.15
CA ASP A 10 2.93 -15.37 -3.47
C ASP A 10 4.23 -14.54 -3.40
N ALA A 11 4.36 -13.69 -2.38
CA ALA A 11 5.51 -12.81 -2.21
C ALA A 11 5.85 -12.55 -0.73
N PHE A 12 7.04 -12.01 -0.49
CA PHE A 12 7.49 -11.54 0.81
C PHE A 12 8.10 -10.13 0.71
N ILE A 13 8.15 -9.44 1.84
CA ILE A 13 8.62 -8.06 1.92
C ILE A 13 10.17 -8.06 1.97
N SER A 14 10.81 -7.60 0.91
CA SER A 14 12.29 -7.58 0.79
C SER A 14 13.01 -6.69 1.82
N ARG A 15 12.32 -5.69 2.39
CA ARG A 15 12.88 -4.85 3.46
C ARG A 15 12.97 -5.55 4.82
N VAL A 16 12.40 -6.74 4.97
CA VAL A 16 12.63 -7.63 6.12
C VAL A 16 13.67 -8.68 5.68
N PRO A 17 14.85 -8.75 6.32
CA PRO A 17 15.99 -9.44 5.73
C PRO A 17 15.89 -10.98 5.79
N TRP A 18 15.10 -11.54 6.71
CA TRP A 18 15.12 -12.97 7.04
C TRP A 18 14.83 -13.89 5.85
N ALA A 19 13.88 -13.53 4.98
CA ALA A 19 13.56 -14.32 3.80
C ALA A 19 14.68 -14.26 2.75
N LEU A 20 15.30 -13.08 2.55
CA LEU A 20 16.41 -12.91 1.61
C LEU A 20 17.65 -13.67 2.06
N GLU A 21 18.00 -13.57 3.35
CA GLU A 21 19.12 -14.31 3.93
C GLU A 21 18.93 -15.83 3.80
N LEU A 22 17.69 -16.31 3.93
CA LEU A 22 17.37 -17.72 3.72
C LEU A 22 17.54 -18.13 2.26
N CYS A 23 17.04 -17.32 1.31
CA CYS A 23 17.21 -17.57 -0.12
C CYS A 23 18.70 -17.63 -0.51
N GLU A 24 19.54 -16.72 0.00
CA GLU A 24 20.99 -16.72 -0.24
C GLU A 24 21.65 -18.01 0.29
N LYS A 25 21.35 -18.41 1.53
CA LYS A 25 21.86 -19.66 2.13
C LYS A 25 21.47 -20.92 1.35
N LEU A 26 20.34 -20.88 0.66
CA LEU A 26 19.83 -21.96 -0.18
C LEU A 26 20.27 -21.87 -1.64
N GLY A 27 20.99 -20.80 -2.05
CA GLY A 27 21.39 -20.55 -3.44
C GLY A 27 20.23 -20.21 -4.38
N LEU A 28 19.14 -19.65 -3.84
CA LEU A 28 17.91 -19.29 -4.56
C LEU A 28 17.84 -17.80 -4.94
N ASP A 29 18.86 -17.01 -4.61
CA ASP A 29 18.93 -15.57 -4.86
C ASP A 29 18.72 -15.20 -6.33
N SER A 30 19.26 -16.00 -7.25
CA SER A 30 19.12 -15.81 -8.70
C SER A 30 17.69 -16.05 -9.25
N PHE A 31 16.80 -16.63 -8.44
CA PHE A 31 15.40 -16.90 -8.81
C PHE A 31 14.44 -15.81 -8.31
N LEU A 32 14.91 -14.83 -7.55
CA LEU A 32 14.06 -13.77 -7.01
C LEU A 32 13.57 -12.83 -8.11
N ILE A 33 12.25 -12.67 -8.19
CA ILE A 33 11.59 -11.80 -9.17
C ILE A 33 10.84 -10.71 -8.42
N SER A 34 11.07 -9.45 -8.81
CA SER A 34 10.26 -8.33 -8.30
C SER A 34 8.90 -8.31 -9.01
N PRO A 35 7.78 -8.17 -8.28
CA PRO A 35 6.47 -8.08 -8.90
C PRO A 35 6.38 -6.83 -9.79
N ALA A 36 5.64 -6.94 -10.89
CA ALA A 36 5.40 -5.80 -11.79
C ALA A 36 4.69 -4.67 -11.03
N THR A 37 5.16 -3.43 -11.19
CA THR A 37 4.53 -2.27 -10.57
C THR A 37 3.16 -2.04 -11.20
N THR A 38 2.11 -2.35 -10.43
CA THR A 38 0.71 -2.05 -10.79
C THR A 38 0.14 -1.04 -9.81
N GLY A 39 -0.90 -0.32 -10.25
CA GLY A 39 -1.64 0.57 -9.37
C GLY A 39 -2.52 -0.22 -8.40
N ALA A 40 -2.64 0.29 -7.18
CA ALA A 40 -3.54 -0.28 -6.17
C ALA A 40 -4.90 0.45 -6.14
N TYR A 41 -5.95 -0.30 -5.80
CA TYR A 41 -7.33 0.16 -5.72
C TYR A 41 -7.96 -0.25 -4.39
N VAL A 42 -8.94 0.50 -3.94
CA VAL A 42 -9.78 0.19 -2.78
C VAL A 42 -11.23 0.12 -3.26
N LEU A 43 -11.94 -0.93 -2.86
CA LEU A 43 -13.38 -1.05 -3.13
C LEU A 43 -14.14 -0.19 -2.11
N VAL A 44 -14.88 0.81 -2.59
CA VAL A 44 -15.69 1.72 -1.76
C VAL A 44 -17.05 1.84 -2.40
N ASP A 45 -18.11 1.51 -1.66
CA ASP A 45 -19.50 1.57 -2.11
C ASP A 45 -19.75 0.85 -3.45
N GLY A 46 -19.08 -0.30 -3.64
CA GLY A 46 -19.20 -1.11 -4.86
C GLY A 46 -18.36 -0.61 -6.05
N GLU A 47 -17.63 0.49 -5.92
CA GLU A 47 -16.75 1.03 -6.96
C GLU A 47 -15.27 0.82 -6.61
N LEU A 48 -14.46 0.36 -7.58
CA LEU A 48 -12.99 0.34 -7.44
C LEU A 48 -12.43 1.75 -7.59
N ARG A 49 -11.92 2.32 -6.51
CA ARG A 49 -11.30 3.65 -6.47
C ARG A 49 -9.78 3.51 -6.38
N LYS A 50 -9.06 4.14 -7.31
CA LYS A 50 -7.59 4.11 -7.31
C LYS A 50 -7.05 4.80 -6.07
N LEU A 51 -6.01 4.24 -5.45
CA LEU A 51 -5.30 4.91 -4.36
C LEU A 51 -4.80 6.29 -4.82
N PRO A 52 -4.99 7.36 -4.01
CA PRO A 52 -4.48 8.68 -4.34
C PRO A 52 -2.95 8.67 -4.35
N GLU A 53 -2.37 9.55 -5.16
CA GLU A 53 -0.94 9.80 -5.12
C GLU A 53 -0.51 10.48 -3.81
N GLY A 54 0.75 10.32 -3.43
CA GLY A 54 1.31 10.97 -2.25
C GLY A 54 0.88 10.32 -0.94
N LEU A 55 0.78 8.98 -0.91
CA LEU A 55 0.64 8.23 0.33
C LEU A 55 2.03 7.89 0.89
N VAL A 56 2.23 8.10 2.19
CA VAL A 56 3.41 7.60 2.93
C VAL A 56 2.88 6.68 4.02
N LEU A 57 3.18 5.38 3.92
CA LEU A 57 2.67 4.37 4.85
C LEU A 57 1.14 4.44 5.05
N GLY A 58 0.39 4.74 3.98
CA GLY A 58 -1.07 4.91 4.02
C GLY A 58 -1.56 6.30 4.44
N VAL A 59 -0.69 7.18 4.93
CA VAL A 59 -1.05 8.55 5.30
C VAL A 59 -1.03 9.45 4.05
N PRO A 60 -2.13 10.17 3.75
CA PRO A 60 -2.18 11.09 2.62
C PRO A 60 -1.39 12.38 2.90
N THR A 61 -0.36 12.62 2.09
CA THR A 61 0.45 13.86 2.13
C THR A 61 -0.12 14.97 1.25
N LYS A 62 -1.08 14.66 0.37
CA LYS A 62 -1.73 15.61 -0.54
C LYS A 62 -3.26 15.49 -0.43
N LEU A 63 -3.93 16.58 -0.06
CA LEU A 63 -5.39 16.61 0.13
C LEU A 63 -6.17 16.56 -1.18
N LEU A 64 -5.68 17.19 -2.25
CA LEU A 64 -6.40 17.24 -3.53
C LEU A 64 -6.49 15.87 -4.22
N PRO A 65 -5.41 15.06 -4.31
CA PRO A 65 -5.51 13.67 -4.76
C PRO A 65 -6.45 12.82 -3.88
N LEU A 66 -6.43 13.00 -2.56
CA LEU A 66 -7.33 12.30 -1.63
C LEU A 66 -8.81 12.65 -1.89
N LEU A 67 -9.13 13.93 -2.08
CA LEU A 67 -10.48 14.36 -2.42
C LEU A 67 -10.93 13.80 -3.77
N ARG A 68 -10.05 13.82 -4.78
CA ARG A 68 -10.35 13.30 -6.13
C ARG A 68 -10.50 11.79 -6.17
N SER A 69 -9.79 11.05 -5.31
CA SER A 69 -9.90 9.58 -5.27
C SER A 69 -11.26 9.12 -4.78
N ARG A 70 -11.98 9.95 -4.00
CA ARG A 70 -13.28 9.65 -3.38
C ARG A 70 -13.26 8.41 -2.47
N ILE A 71 -12.07 7.96 -2.03
CA ILE A 71 -11.94 6.86 -1.07
C ILE A 71 -12.53 7.25 0.29
N VAL A 72 -12.48 8.53 0.60
CA VAL A 72 -13.09 9.11 1.80
C VAL A 72 -14.03 10.25 1.38
N SER A 73 -15.02 10.55 2.22
CA SER A 73 -15.94 11.66 1.98
C SER A 73 -15.22 13.01 2.00
N PRO A 74 -15.77 14.07 1.37
CA PRO A 74 -15.21 15.42 1.47
C PRO A 74 -15.05 15.90 2.92
N LEU A 75 -15.98 15.54 3.82
CA LEU A 75 -15.88 15.87 5.25
C LEU A 75 -14.69 15.18 5.92
N ALA A 76 -14.39 13.93 5.53
CA ALA A 76 -13.20 13.23 6.02
C ALA A 76 -11.89 13.84 5.49
N VAL A 77 -11.89 14.42 4.28
CA VAL A 77 -10.73 15.21 3.79
C VAL A 77 -10.53 16.46 4.64
N VAL A 78 -11.61 17.18 4.97
CA VAL A 78 -11.54 18.34 5.88
C VAL A 78 -11.02 17.90 7.25
N ARG A 79 -11.51 16.78 7.79
CA ARG A 79 -10.99 16.21 9.04
C ARG A 79 -9.48 15.96 8.94
N ALA A 80 -9.03 15.25 7.91
CA ALA A 80 -7.62 14.95 7.70
C ALA A 80 -6.76 16.22 7.56
N ALA A 81 -7.31 17.30 7.00
CA ALA A 81 -6.63 18.59 6.94
C ALA A 81 -6.40 19.21 8.32
N LEU A 82 -7.33 18.99 9.27
CA LEU A 82 -7.22 19.50 10.64
C LEU A 82 -6.11 18.79 11.44
N ASP A 83 -5.72 17.57 11.08
CA ASP A 83 -4.62 16.83 11.73
C ASP A 83 -3.29 17.61 11.68
N ARG A 84 -3.17 18.63 10.81
CA ARG A 84 -1.98 19.49 10.71
C ARG A 84 -1.90 20.59 11.78
N ILE A 85 -3.00 20.88 12.46
CA ILE A 85 -3.12 22.00 13.42
C ILE A 85 -3.59 21.50 14.80
N ARG A 86 -4.36 20.42 14.83
CA ARG A 86 -4.82 19.85 16.10
C ARG A 86 -3.61 19.35 16.90
N PRO A 87 -3.64 19.51 18.24
CA PRO A 87 -2.69 18.85 19.11
C PRO A 87 -2.72 17.34 18.85
N ASP A 88 -1.54 16.72 18.91
CA ASP A 88 -1.43 15.26 18.85
C ASP A 88 -2.23 14.66 20.01
N ASP A 89 -3.09 13.70 19.70
CA ASP A 89 -3.91 12.94 20.65
C ASP A 89 -3.41 11.50 20.82
N TRP A 90 -2.19 11.20 20.34
CA TRP A 90 -1.51 9.92 20.54
C TRP A 90 -1.38 9.60 22.04
N PRO A 91 -1.98 8.49 22.52
CA PRO A 91 -1.98 8.16 23.95
C PRO A 91 -0.66 7.58 24.48
N GLY A 92 0.31 7.31 23.61
CA GLY A 92 1.48 6.48 23.93
C GLY A 92 1.36 5.10 23.32
#